data_AF-A0A3M8ASB6-F1
#
_entry.id   AF-A0A3M8ASB6-F1
#
_cell.length_a   1.000
_cell.length_b   1.000
_cell.length_c   1.000
_cell.angle_alpha   90.00
_cell.angle_beta   90.00
_cell.angle_gamma   90.00
#
_symmetry.space_group_name_H-M   'P 1'
#
loop_
_entity.id
_entity.type
_entity.pdbx_description
1 polymer ?
#
loop_
_entity_poly.entity_id
_entity_poly.type
_entity_poly.pdbx_seq_one_letter_code
_entity_poly.pdbx_strand_id
1 'polypeptide(L)'
;MDIIAQIRHEIENREQGAISFARFMELALYHDSYGYYMSDLPKVGKDGDFFTSATVHAVFGETLADAVCELWQTAGIGQPALVEIGGGTGSLCSSMLGRIRETAPEVYKKLKVVLIEASPYHRRRQEEALREHDVQKVWHASLADAATEEAVEGVILSNEWLDAFPVHIAERTKTGWKEVAVTCAEGQFTEVLREPTAPLLAELAEIESATPIPSGMRIEVNLGLKQAAEQVGRLLAKGYVVTIDYGDRQEELYHPSRKKGTLMCYYRHQAHDNPYINVGEQDITAHVNFSAWSRYGEAAGLQEVAYMRQDKFLLQCGLLHKAVAHQDTDPFTSKAMKRNRAILQLIDPAGLGGRFRVMVQQKGIEPNAAALPAFLSP
;
A
#
# COMPACT_ATOMS: atom_id res chain seq x y z
N MET A 1 27.38 -6.82 12.68
CA MET A 1 26.28 -7.57 13.31
C MET A 1 25.18 -7.64 12.26
N ASP A 2 24.57 -8.77 12.00
CA ASP A 2 23.46 -8.85 11.04
C ASP A 2 22.11 -8.56 11.74
N ILE A 3 21.03 -8.46 10.96
CA ILE A 3 19.69 -8.20 11.51
C ILE A 3 19.22 -9.30 12.47
N ILE A 4 19.60 -10.55 12.21
CA ILE A 4 19.24 -11.70 13.05
C ILE A 4 19.84 -11.52 14.45
N ALA A 5 21.12 -11.17 14.53
CA ALA A 5 21.80 -10.93 15.79
C ALA A 5 21.21 -9.72 16.55
N GLN A 6 20.81 -8.65 15.84
CA GLN A 6 20.13 -7.50 16.46
C GLN A 6 18.77 -7.89 17.06
N ILE A 7 17.95 -8.62 16.30
CA ILE A 7 16.64 -9.08 16.78
C ILE A 7 16.81 -10.03 17.98
N ARG A 8 17.75 -10.99 17.91
CA ARG A 8 18.04 -11.88 19.05
C ARG A 8 18.48 -11.10 20.28
N HIS A 9 19.37 -10.12 20.11
CA HIS A 9 19.81 -9.27 21.20
C HIS A 9 18.63 -8.47 21.80
N GLU A 10 17.72 -7.94 20.99
CA GLU A 10 16.53 -7.27 21.51
C GLU A 10 15.65 -8.24 22.30
N ILE A 11 15.41 -9.45 21.78
CA ILE A 11 14.62 -10.51 22.45
C ILE A 11 15.23 -10.87 23.82
N GLU A 12 16.53 -11.13 23.88
CA GLU A 12 17.27 -11.50 25.10
C GLU A 12 17.19 -10.44 26.21
N ASN A 13 17.08 -9.17 25.82
CA ASN A 13 16.97 -8.04 26.74
C ASN A 13 15.53 -7.70 27.17
N ARG A 14 14.51 -8.41 26.67
CA ARG A 14 13.13 -8.26 27.14
C ARG A 14 12.88 -9.15 28.36
N GLU A 15 12.11 -8.66 29.33
CA GLU A 15 11.77 -9.41 30.56
C GLU A 15 11.12 -10.78 30.29
N GLN A 16 10.38 -10.91 29.18
CA GLN A 16 9.71 -12.15 28.78
C GLN A 16 10.49 -12.95 27.72
N GLY A 17 11.68 -12.48 27.32
CA GLY A 17 12.45 -13.12 26.25
C GLY A 17 11.70 -13.17 24.92
N ALA A 18 10.87 -12.18 24.61
CA ALA A 18 10.04 -12.15 23.39
C ALA A 18 9.64 -10.72 22.98
N ILE A 19 9.45 -10.51 21.68
CA ILE A 19 8.93 -9.26 21.08
C ILE A 19 7.62 -9.55 20.33
N SER A 20 6.77 -8.54 20.08
CA SER A 20 5.59 -8.77 19.22
C SER A 20 6.03 -9.14 17.80
N PHE A 21 5.17 -9.84 17.06
CA PHE A 21 5.41 -10.02 15.62
C PHE A 21 5.54 -8.68 14.89
N ALA A 22 4.77 -7.66 15.29
CA ALA A 22 4.90 -6.31 14.74
C ALA A 22 6.32 -5.76 14.90
N ARG A 23 6.92 -5.88 16.09
CA ARG A 23 8.30 -5.40 16.32
C ARG A 23 9.33 -6.22 15.53
N PHE A 24 9.12 -7.52 15.40
CA PHE A 24 9.95 -8.38 14.55
C PHE A 24 9.90 -7.93 13.09
N MET A 25 8.70 -7.74 12.54
CA MET A 25 8.46 -7.30 11.17
C MET A 25 9.02 -5.90 10.91
N GLU A 26 8.84 -4.97 11.86
CA GLU A 26 9.45 -3.63 11.81
C GLU A 26 10.98 -3.69 11.67
N LEU A 27 11.64 -4.51 12.49
CA LEU A 27 13.09 -4.67 12.41
C LEU A 27 13.51 -5.34 11.09
N ALA A 28 12.82 -6.40 10.68
CA ALA A 28 13.13 -7.12 9.44
C ALA A 28 12.97 -6.23 8.19
N LEU A 29 11.99 -5.33 8.17
CA LEU A 29 11.67 -4.50 7.00
C LEU A 29 12.35 -3.13 7.03
N TYR A 30 12.45 -2.51 8.19
CA TYR A 30 12.73 -1.07 8.32
C TYR A 30 13.93 -0.73 9.23
N HIS A 31 14.67 -1.70 9.77
CA HIS A 31 15.88 -1.39 10.51
C HIS A 31 16.86 -0.58 9.65
N ASP A 32 17.32 0.57 10.14
CA ASP A 32 18.08 1.57 9.36
C ASP A 32 19.25 1.00 8.54
N SER A 33 19.95 0.00 9.09
CA SER A 33 21.12 -0.60 8.42
C SER A 33 20.86 -1.94 7.72
N TYR A 34 19.79 -2.65 8.07
CA TYR A 34 19.62 -4.07 7.69
C TYR A 34 18.20 -4.45 7.31
N GLY A 35 17.25 -3.52 7.42
CA GLY A 35 15.88 -3.73 7.02
C GLY A 35 15.78 -3.86 5.50
N TYR A 36 14.90 -4.74 5.05
CA TYR A 36 14.67 -5.03 3.64
C TYR A 36 14.52 -3.75 2.79
N TYR A 37 13.65 -2.81 3.19
CA TYR A 37 13.41 -1.56 2.47
C TYR A 37 14.52 -0.50 2.61
N MET A 38 15.38 -0.64 3.62
CA MET A 38 16.50 0.28 3.89
C MET A 38 17.80 -0.13 3.19
N SER A 39 17.89 -1.37 2.70
CA SER A 39 19.03 -1.84 1.91
C SER A 39 19.17 -1.09 0.57
N ASP A 40 20.32 -1.19 -0.10
CA ASP A 40 20.53 -0.64 -1.46
C ASP A 40 20.23 -1.67 -2.58
N LEU A 41 19.69 -2.84 -2.23
CA LEU A 41 19.38 -3.89 -3.22
C LEU A 41 18.14 -3.56 -4.06
N PRO A 42 18.03 -4.02 -5.31
CA PRO A 42 16.78 -3.94 -6.06
C PRO A 42 15.69 -4.81 -5.42
N LYS A 43 14.50 -4.24 -5.15
CA LYS A 43 13.35 -4.96 -4.56
C LYS A 43 12.29 -5.34 -5.57
N VAL A 44 12.11 -4.52 -6.61
CA VAL A 44 11.00 -4.63 -7.56
C VAL A 44 11.53 -4.87 -8.96
N GLY A 45 10.84 -5.74 -9.72
CA GLY A 45 11.11 -6.01 -11.13
C GLY A 45 11.89 -7.30 -11.35
N LYS A 46 12.47 -7.45 -12.55
CA LYS A 46 13.10 -8.72 -13.02
C LYS A 46 14.18 -9.24 -12.05
N ASP A 47 14.98 -8.33 -11.50
CA ASP A 47 16.07 -8.63 -10.59
C ASP A 47 15.70 -8.39 -9.11
N GLY A 48 14.42 -8.10 -8.83
CA GLY A 48 13.86 -7.95 -7.48
C GLY A 48 13.05 -9.17 -7.04
N ASP A 49 12.31 -9.03 -5.94
CA ASP A 49 11.56 -10.13 -5.30
C ASP A 49 10.11 -10.25 -5.80
N PHE A 50 9.52 -9.17 -6.31
CA PHE A 50 8.15 -9.17 -6.84
C PHE A 50 7.94 -8.15 -7.98
N PHE A 51 6.78 -8.27 -8.64
CA PHE A 51 6.25 -7.30 -9.59
C PHE A 51 5.05 -6.60 -8.97
N THR A 52 5.03 -5.27 -9.07
CA THR A 52 3.89 -4.43 -8.65
C THR A 52 3.08 -3.98 -9.87
N SER A 53 1.80 -3.62 -9.69
CA SER A 53 0.99 -3.04 -10.77
C SER A 53 1.68 -1.82 -11.42
N ALA A 54 2.38 -1.02 -10.59
CA ALA A 54 3.19 0.12 -10.98
C ALA A 54 4.43 -0.19 -11.86
N THR A 55 4.90 -1.44 -11.87
CA THR A 55 6.09 -1.85 -12.61
C THR A 55 5.81 -2.84 -13.74
N VAL A 56 4.58 -3.38 -13.83
CA VAL A 56 4.13 -4.21 -14.95
C VAL A 56 4.24 -3.44 -16.27
N HIS A 57 3.66 -2.23 -16.34
CA HIS A 57 3.75 -1.35 -17.51
C HIS A 57 3.24 0.06 -17.19
N ALA A 58 3.74 1.07 -17.91
CA ALA A 58 3.30 2.47 -17.80
C ALA A 58 1.79 2.69 -17.99
N VAL A 59 1.06 1.71 -18.57
CA VAL A 59 -0.38 1.84 -18.86
C VAL A 59 -1.21 1.91 -17.58
N PHE A 60 -0.70 1.37 -16.47
CA PHE A 60 -1.31 1.51 -15.16
C PHE A 60 -1.28 2.98 -14.72
N GLY A 61 -0.07 3.59 -14.70
CA GLY A 61 0.09 5.02 -14.37
C GLY A 61 -0.64 5.94 -15.34
N GLU A 62 -0.68 5.64 -16.64
CA GLU A 62 -1.46 6.42 -17.60
C GLU A 62 -2.97 6.36 -17.33
N THR A 63 -3.50 5.24 -16.82
CA THR A 63 -4.92 5.10 -16.45
C THR A 63 -5.23 5.88 -15.19
N LEU A 64 -4.36 5.77 -14.18
CA LEU A 64 -4.49 6.53 -12.94
C LEU A 64 -4.38 8.04 -13.18
N ALA A 65 -3.49 8.48 -14.08
CA ALA A 65 -3.37 9.89 -14.44
C ALA A 65 -4.67 10.47 -15.03
N ASP A 66 -5.32 9.74 -15.93
CA ASP A 66 -6.59 10.19 -16.52
C ASP A 66 -7.68 10.29 -15.43
N ALA A 67 -7.78 9.29 -14.54
CA ALA A 67 -8.71 9.31 -13.41
C ALA A 67 -8.43 10.45 -12.41
N VAL A 68 -7.15 10.70 -12.09
CA VAL A 68 -6.73 11.78 -11.19
C VAL A 68 -7.06 13.16 -11.76
N CYS A 69 -6.88 13.36 -13.07
CA CYS A 69 -7.30 14.60 -13.73
C CYS A 69 -8.81 14.85 -13.60
N GLU A 70 -9.63 13.81 -13.77
CA GLU A 70 -11.09 13.90 -13.60
C GLU A 70 -11.47 14.17 -12.13
N LEU A 71 -10.74 13.61 -11.16
CA LEU A 71 -10.92 13.91 -9.74
C LEU A 71 -10.61 15.39 -9.43
N TRP A 72 -9.49 15.93 -9.91
CA TRP A 72 -9.17 17.34 -9.74
C TRP A 72 -10.22 18.26 -10.35
N GLN A 73 -10.69 17.93 -11.55
CA GLN A 73 -11.75 18.67 -12.22
C GLN A 73 -13.06 18.64 -11.40
N THR A 74 -13.47 17.46 -10.94
CA THR A 74 -14.69 17.25 -10.16
C THR A 74 -14.65 18.01 -8.83
N ALA A 75 -13.50 18.03 -8.15
CA ALA A 75 -13.31 18.78 -6.91
C ALA A 75 -13.12 20.30 -7.12
N GLY A 76 -13.05 20.77 -8.37
CA GLY A 76 -12.77 22.18 -8.69
C GLY A 76 -11.41 22.65 -8.20
N ILE A 77 -10.38 21.82 -8.32
CA ILE A 77 -9.03 22.12 -7.84
C ILE A 77 -8.25 22.89 -8.93
N GLY A 78 -7.90 24.14 -8.65
CA GLY A 78 -7.23 25.03 -9.61
C GLY A 78 -5.70 24.92 -9.64
N GLN A 79 -5.08 24.51 -8.53
CA GLN A 79 -3.64 24.27 -8.38
C GLN A 79 -3.44 22.89 -7.77
N PRO A 80 -3.50 21.82 -8.59
CA PRO A 80 -3.53 20.48 -8.07
C PRO A 80 -2.18 20.05 -7.50
N ALA A 81 -2.24 19.32 -6.40
CA ALA A 81 -1.13 18.50 -5.93
C ALA A 81 -1.39 17.01 -6.21
N LEU A 82 -0.33 16.30 -6.59
CA LEU A 82 -0.26 14.85 -6.62
C LEU A 82 0.67 14.40 -5.51
N VAL A 83 0.15 13.71 -4.50
CA VAL A 83 0.96 13.09 -3.44
C VAL A 83 1.10 11.61 -3.74
N GLU A 84 2.32 11.09 -3.72
CA GLU A 84 2.57 9.64 -3.78
C GLU A 84 3.25 9.19 -2.49
N ILE A 85 2.61 8.26 -1.78
CA ILE A 85 3.15 7.64 -0.55
C ILE A 85 3.74 6.29 -0.91
N GLY A 86 5.01 6.07 -0.56
CA GLY A 86 5.71 4.82 -0.85
C GLY A 86 5.93 4.60 -2.35
N GLY A 87 6.29 5.65 -3.10
CA GLY A 87 6.41 5.61 -4.57
C GLY A 87 7.51 4.69 -5.13
N GLY A 88 8.28 4.02 -4.28
CA GLY A 88 9.29 3.03 -4.66
C GLY A 88 10.30 3.63 -5.64
N THR A 89 10.41 3.07 -6.85
CA THR A 89 11.35 3.56 -7.87
C THR A 89 10.95 4.89 -8.53
N GLY A 90 9.73 5.40 -8.27
CA GLY A 90 9.16 6.57 -8.94
C GLY A 90 8.57 6.29 -10.32
N SER A 91 8.48 5.02 -10.73
CA SER A 91 7.98 4.62 -12.05
C SER A 91 6.50 5.00 -12.27
N LEU A 92 5.67 4.87 -11.23
CA LEU A 92 4.26 5.21 -11.27
C LEU A 92 4.07 6.72 -11.43
N CYS A 93 4.62 7.54 -10.53
CA CYS A 93 4.60 8.99 -10.66
C CYS A 93 5.16 9.47 -12.00
N SER A 94 6.31 8.94 -12.46
CA SER A 94 6.88 9.30 -13.77
C SER A 94 5.90 9.01 -14.93
N SER A 95 5.28 7.83 -14.94
CA SER A 95 4.30 7.46 -15.97
C SER A 95 3.06 8.37 -15.92
N MET A 96 2.59 8.70 -14.72
CA MET A 96 1.47 9.62 -14.52
C MET A 96 1.81 11.04 -15.02
N LEU A 97 2.96 11.59 -14.63
CA LEU A 97 3.41 12.91 -15.06
C LEU A 97 3.62 12.96 -16.58
N GLY A 98 4.14 11.90 -17.18
CA GLY A 98 4.27 11.77 -18.63
C GLY A 98 2.91 11.88 -19.32
N ARG A 99 1.91 11.16 -18.81
CA ARG A 99 0.54 11.21 -19.31
C ARG A 99 -0.10 12.58 -19.14
N ILE A 100 -0.02 13.17 -17.95
CA ILE A 100 -0.60 14.48 -17.64
C ILE A 100 0.03 15.57 -18.53
N ARG A 101 1.35 15.52 -18.76
CA ARG A 101 2.04 16.44 -19.67
C ARG A 101 1.48 16.37 -21.09
N GLU A 102 1.17 15.17 -21.55
CA GLU A 102 0.66 14.92 -22.91
C GLU A 102 -0.80 15.36 -23.06
N THR A 103 -1.67 15.01 -22.12
CA THR A 103 -3.13 15.20 -22.27
C THR A 103 -3.70 16.43 -21.59
N ALA A 104 -3.03 16.94 -20.56
CA ALA A 104 -3.46 18.09 -19.77
C ALA A 104 -2.29 19.05 -19.49
N PRO A 105 -1.64 19.62 -20.53
CA PRO A 105 -0.43 20.45 -20.37
C PRO A 105 -0.65 21.68 -19.49
N GLU A 106 -1.87 22.25 -19.47
CA GLU A 106 -2.20 23.39 -18.60
C GLU A 106 -2.32 23.00 -17.12
N VAL A 107 -2.72 21.76 -16.83
CA VAL A 107 -2.70 21.19 -15.48
C VAL A 107 -1.25 20.91 -15.07
N TYR A 108 -0.49 20.27 -15.96
CA TYR A 108 0.91 19.91 -15.74
C TYR A 108 1.76 21.11 -15.29
N LYS A 109 1.62 22.27 -15.95
CA LYS A 109 2.36 23.51 -15.63
C LYS A 109 2.12 24.03 -14.22
N LYS A 110 1.00 23.68 -13.59
CA LYS A 110 0.60 24.13 -12.25
C LYS A 110 0.75 23.05 -11.18
N LEU A 111 1.12 21.85 -11.58
CA LEU A 111 1.14 20.67 -10.72
C LEU A 111 2.27 20.77 -9.69
N LYS A 112 1.92 20.54 -8.42
CA LYS A 112 2.89 20.22 -7.37
C LYS A 112 2.90 18.72 -7.13
N VAL A 113 4.07 18.13 -7.03
CA VAL A 113 4.25 16.72 -6.66
C VAL A 113 4.87 16.65 -5.28
N VAL A 114 4.27 15.86 -4.40
CA VAL A 114 4.79 15.58 -3.05
C VAL A 114 5.05 14.07 -2.96
N LEU A 115 6.29 13.70 -2.69
CA LEU A 115 6.69 12.30 -2.55
C LEU A 115 7.04 12.01 -1.09
N ILE A 116 6.45 10.96 -0.53
CA ILE A 116 6.66 10.55 0.85
C ILE A 116 7.31 9.18 0.84
N GLU A 117 8.60 9.13 1.16
CA GLU A 117 9.41 7.92 1.03
C GLU A 117 10.45 7.86 2.13
N ALA A 118 10.41 6.81 2.96
CA ALA A 118 11.33 6.63 4.08
C ALA A 118 12.72 6.16 3.61
N SER A 119 12.78 5.34 2.56
CA SER A 119 14.02 4.76 2.06
C SER A 119 14.89 5.79 1.32
N PRO A 120 16.11 6.08 1.80
CA PRO A 120 17.04 6.96 1.09
C PRO A 120 17.39 6.44 -0.31
N TYR A 121 17.42 5.12 -0.49
CA TYR A 121 17.65 4.48 -1.79
C TYR A 121 16.52 4.80 -2.77
N HIS A 122 15.25 4.60 -2.38
CA HIS A 122 14.11 4.90 -3.22
C HIS A 122 13.97 6.40 -3.52
N ARG A 123 14.28 7.29 -2.56
CA ARG A 123 14.31 8.74 -2.84
C ARG A 123 15.28 9.09 -3.98
N ARG A 124 16.51 8.56 -3.97
CA ARG A 124 17.47 8.75 -5.08
C ARG A 124 16.93 8.21 -6.41
N ARG A 125 16.30 7.03 -6.39
CA ARG A 125 15.66 6.44 -7.58
C ARG A 125 14.54 7.33 -8.13
N GLN A 126 13.72 7.89 -7.26
CA GLN A 126 12.63 8.82 -7.62
C GLN A 126 13.18 10.13 -8.20
N GLU A 127 14.20 10.72 -7.58
CA GLU A 127 14.86 11.92 -8.11
C GLU A 127 15.39 11.73 -9.54
N GLU A 128 15.98 10.56 -9.82
CA GLU A 128 16.42 10.21 -11.17
C GLU A 128 15.25 10.01 -12.13
N ALA A 129 14.23 9.23 -11.74
CA ALA A 129 13.07 8.94 -12.58
C ALA A 129 12.25 10.20 -12.91
N LEU A 130 12.22 11.18 -12.00
CA LEU A 130 11.44 12.40 -12.13
C LEU A 130 12.25 13.61 -12.63
N ARG A 131 13.52 13.41 -13.00
CA ARG A 131 14.43 14.50 -13.40
C ARG A 131 13.92 15.29 -14.60
N GLU A 132 13.36 14.61 -15.60
CA GLU A 132 12.90 15.23 -16.86
C GLU A 132 11.54 15.94 -16.74
N HIS A 133 10.87 15.82 -15.59
CA HIS A 133 9.57 16.44 -15.37
C HIS A 133 9.72 17.83 -14.75
N ASP A 134 9.52 18.88 -15.56
CA ASP A 134 9.56 20.27 -15.08
C ASP A 134 8.27 20.67 -14.32
N VAL A 135 8.11 20.13 -13.11
CA VAL A 135 7.05 20.44 -12.15
C VAL A 135 7.68 20.65 -10.77
N GLN A 136 6.99 21.38 -9.89
CA GLN A 136 7.44 21.51 -8.50
C GLN A 136 7.40 20.14 -7.84
N LYS A 137 8.51 19.71 -7.23
CA LYS A 137 8.63 18.42 -6.54
C LYS A 137 9.18 18.65 -5.13
N VAL A 138 8.56 18.01 -4.14
CA VAL A 138 8.98 18.05 -2.73
C VAL A 138 9.05 16.62 -2.22
N TRP A 139 10.11 16.29 -1.48
CA TRP A 139 10.28 14.98 -0.85
C TRP A 139 10.24 15.12 0.66
N HIS A 140 9.50 14.23 1.31
CA HIS A 140 9.45 14.07 2.76
C HIS A 140 9.91 12.67 3.16
N ALA A 141 10.65 12.58 4.26
CA ALA A 141 11.12 11.29 4.78
C ALA A 141 10.02 10.51 5.52
N SER A 142 8.97 11.20 5.99
CA SER A 142 7.85 10.58 6.67
C SER A 142 6.53 11.27 6.35
N LEU A 143 5.43 10.54 6.52
CA LEU A 143 4.09 11.08 6.40
C LEU A 143 3.79 12.11 7.51
N ALA A 144 4.43 11.99 8.67
CA ALA A 144 4.30 12.95 9.76
C ALA A 144 4.88 14.32 9.40
N ASP A 145 6.06 14.34 8.76
CA ASP A 145 6.72 15.57 8.31
C ASP A 145 5.86 16.25 7.24
N ALA A 146 5.46 15.48 6.22
CA ALA A 146 4.58 15.97 5.16
C ALA A 146 3.28 16.55 5.73
N ALA A 147 2.61 15.84 6.63
CA ALA A 147 1.36 16.29 7.25
C ALA A 147 1.50 17.52 8.16
N THR A 148 2.74 17.91 8.51
CA THR A 148 3.03 19.11 9.31
C THR A 148 3.42 20.28 8.42
N GLU A 149 4.14 20.03 7.33
CA GLU A 149 4.70 21.05 6.44
C GLU A 149 3.79 21.39 5.25
N GLU A 150 2.85 20.49 4.92
CA GLU A 150 2.00 20.60 3.75
C GLU A 150 0.51 20.63 4.11
N ALA A 151 -0.28 21.34 3.30
CA ALA A 151 -1.73 21.29 3.30
C ALA A 151 -2.20 21.15 1.84
N VAL A 152 -2.52 19.92 1.45
CA VAL A 152 -2.70 19.55 0.05
C VAL A 152 -4.14 19.72 -0.40
N GLU A 153 -4.31 20.47 -1.49
CA GLU A 153 -5.51 20.40 -2.34
C GLU A 153 -5.21 19.55 -3.58
N GLY A 154 -5.71 18.32 -3.63
CA GLY A 154 -5.30 17.41 -4.69
C GLY A 154 -5.72 15.96 -4.52
N VAL A 155 -4.87 15.06 -5.00
CA VAL A 155 -5.03 13.61 -4.82
C VAL A 155 -3.82 13.06 -4.08
N ILE A 156 -4.09 12.32 -3.01
CA ILE A 156 -3.12 11.47 -2.34
C ILE A 156 -3.27 10.05 -2.88
N LEU A 157 -2.19 9.47 -3.39
CA LEU A 157 -2.14 8.13 -3.95
C LEU A 157 -1.20 7.26 -3.13
N SER A 158 -1.66 6.05 -2.79
CA SER A 158 -0.83 5.00 -2.22
C SER A 158 -1.10 3.69 -2.96
N ASN A 159 -0.04 3.04 -3.47
CA ASN A 159 -0.12 1.73 -4.11
C ASN A 159 0.82 0.77 -3.39
N GLU A 160 0.29 -0.30 -2.77
CA GLU A 160 1.08 -1.30 -2.02
C GLU A 160 1.90 -0.61 -0.92
N TRP A 161 1.20 0.13 -0.05
CA TRP A 161 1.82 0.89 1.04
C TRP A 161 1.42 0.34 2.40
N LEU A 162 0.15 -0.02 2.56
CA LEU A 162 -0.40 -0.42 3.86
C LEU A 162 -0.13 -1.90 4.16
N ASP A 163 0.10 -2.73 3.15
CA ASP A 163 0.41 -4.16 3.32
C ASP A 163 1.79 -4.42 3.94
N ALA A 164 2.74 -3.50 3.73
CA ALA A 164 4.10 -3.54 4.26
C ALA A 164 4.19 -3.07 5.72
N PHE A 165 3.10 -2.59 6.32
CA PHE A 165 3.10 -2.10 7.69
C PHE A 165 3.29 -3.24 8.68
N PRO A 166 4.07 -3.01 9.77
CA PRO A 166 4.17 -3.98 10.84
C PRO A 166 2.81 -4.33 11.46
N VAL A 167 2.47 -5.63 11.46
CA VAL A 167 1.21 -6.14 12.01
C VAL A 167 1.41 -6.94 13.29
N HIS A 168 0.47 -6.85 14.21
CA HIS A 168 0.34 -7.83 15.29
C HIS A 168 -0.38 -9.06 14.77
N ILE A 169 0.00 -10.24 15.25
CA ILE A 169 -0.75 -11.48 14.97
C ILE A 169 -1.49 -11.86 16.25
N ALA A 170 -2.81 -12.03 16.14
CA ALA A 170 -3.67 -12.45 17.24
C ALA A 170 -4.30 -13.81 16.96
N GLU A 171 -4.27 -14.71 17.94
CA GLU A 171 -4.89 -16.02 17.88
C GLU A 171 -6.15 -16.06 18.76
N ARG A 172 -7.29 -16.42 18.18
CA ARG A 172 -8.52 -16.64 18.93
C ARG A 172 -8.48 -18.02 19.58
N THR A 173 -8.14 -18.10 20.85
CA THR A 173 -8.18 -19.36 21.60
C THR A 173 -9.59 -19.64 22.16
N LYS A 174 -9.79 -20.82 22.77
CA LYS A 174 -11.04 -21.15 23.49
C LYS A 174 -11.29 -20.26 24.71
N THR A 175 -10.25 -19.67 25.28
CA THR A 175 -10.30 -18.88 26.53
C THR A 175 -10.22 -17.37 26.30
N GLY A 176 -10.06 -16.91 25.04
CA GLY A 176 -9.85 -15.49 24.74
C GLY A 176 -8.85 -15.27 23.62
N TRP A 177 -8.51 -14.01 23.38
CA TRP A 177 -7.45 -13.62 22.46
C TRP A 177 -6.07 -13.82 23.09
N LYS A 178 -5.11 -14.25 22.28
CA LYS A 178 -3.67 -14.26 22.61
C LYS A 178 -2.90 -13.57 21.50
N GLU A 179 -1.85 -12.85 21.85
CA GLU A 179 -0.92 -12.28 20.88
C GLU A 179 0.18 -13.30 20.58
N VAL A 180 0.53 -13.46 19.31
CA VAL A 180 1.71 -14.20 18.88
C VAL A 180 2.92 -13.28 18.98
N ALA A 181 3.89 -13.70 19.78
CA ALA A 181 5.16 -13.03 19.98
C ALA A 181 6.30 -13.91 19.45
N VAL A 182 7.38 -13.27 19.01
CA VAL A 182 8.59 -13.92 18.49
C VAL A 182 9.61 -14.03 19.62
N THR A 183 10.12 -15.24 19.84
CA THR A 183 11.21 -15.55 20.77
C THR A 183 12.33 -16.28 20.03
N CYS A 184 13.41 -16.63 20.72
CA CYS A 184 14.50 -17.43 20.19
C CYS A 184 14.71 -18.69 21.02
N ALA A 185 14.65 -19.86 20.37
CA ALA A 185 14.97 -21.15 20.96
C ALA A 185 15.95 -21.89 20.04
N GLU A 186 17.01 -22.47 20.62
CA GLU A 186 18.04 -23.22 19.88
C GLU A 186 18.66 -22.45 18.69
N GLY A 187 18.74 -21.12 18.81
CA GLY A 187 19.25 -20.26 17.74
C GLY A 187 18.29 -20.05 16.58
N GLN A 188 17.02 -20.44 16.68
CA GLN A 188 15.99 -20.17 15.66
C GLN A 188 14.90 -19.25 16.24
N PHE A 189 14.29 -18.44 15.37
CA PHE A 189 13.10 -17.69 15.76
C PHE A 189 11.90 -18.64 15.85
N THR A 190 11.17 -18.53 16.95
CA THR A 190 9.97 -19.34 17.21
C THR A 190 8.87 -18.46 17.80
N GLU A 191 7.66 -18.99 17.85
CA GLU A 191 6.48 -18.27 18.32
C GLU A 191 6.09 -18.71 19.73
N VAL A 192 5.68 -17.74 20.55
CA VAL A 192 5.04 -17.96 21.85
C VAL A 192 3.76 -17.14 21.95
N LEU A 193 2.75 -17.69 22.64
CA LEU A 193 1.50 -16.98 22.91
C LEU A 193 1.60 -16.22 24.23
N ARG A 194 1.20 -14.95 24.21
CA ARG A 194 1.12 -14.10 25.41
C ARG A 194 -0.19 -13.34 25.48
N GLU A 195 -0.43 -12.66 26.60
CA GLU A 195 -1.57 -11.75 26.70
C GLU A 195 -1.40 -10.58 25.72
N PRO A 196 -2.44 -10.23 24.94
CA PRO A 196 -2.34 -9.09 24.05
C PRO A 196 -2.23 -7.79 24.85
N THR A 197 -1.51 -6.82 24.29
CA THR A 197 -1.41 -5.47 24.87
C THR A 197 -2.78 -4.78 24.89
N ALA A 198 -2.96 -3.78 25.77
CA ALA A 198 -4.23 -3.05 25.84
C ALA A 198 -4.68 -2.42 24.50
N PRO A 199 -3.80 -1.80 23.69
CA PRO A 199 -4.18 -1.31 22.36
C PRO A 199 -4.66 -2.42 21.42
N LEU A 200 -3.99 -3.58 21.43
CA LEU A 200 -4.38 -4.72 20.62
C LEU A 200 -5.71 -5.32 21.07
N LEU A 201 -5.94 -5.44 22.38
CA LEU A 201 -7.23 -5.90 22.92
C LEU A 201 -8.40 -4.99 22.54
N ALA A 202 -8.19 -3.67 22.57
CA ALA A 202 -9.22 -2.71 22.18
C ALA A 202 -9.61 -2.89 20.70
N GLU A 203 -8.63 -3.01 19.81
CA GLU A 203 -8.90 -3.21 18.39
C GLU A 203 -9.54 -4.59 18.12
N LEU A 204 -9.11 -5.64 18.82
CA LEU A 204 -9.73 -6.97 18.71
C LEU A 204 -11.19 -6.98 19.18
N ALA A 205 -11.53 -6.21 20.21
CA ALA A 205 -12.92 -6.07 20.66
C ALA A 205 -13.80 -5.38 19.60
N GLU A 206 -13.29 -4.32 18.96
CA GLU A 206 -13.96 -3.65 17.84
C GLU A 206 -14.16 -4.63 16.67
N ILE A 207 -13.10 -5.35 16.27
CA ILE A 207 -13.17 -6.38 15.21
C ILE A 207 -14.24 -7.44 15.54
N GLU A 208 -14.18 -8.04 16.73
CA GLU A 208 -15.07 -9.13 17.13
C GLU A 208 -16.53 -8.68 17.26
N SER A 209 -16.76 -7.42 17.62
CA SER A 209 -18.11 -6.84 17.67
C SER A 209 -18.78 -6.76 16.30
N ALA A 210 -18.01 -6.51 15.25
CA ALA A 210 -18.50 -6.38 13.88
C ALA A 210 -18.43 -7.71 13.10
N THR A 211 -17.47 -8.57 13.39
CA THR A 211 -17.28 -9.86 12.71
C THR A 211 -16.84 -10.92 13.72
N PRO A 212 -17.71 -11.87 14.10
CA PRO A 212 -17.35 -12.93 15.04
C PRO A 212 -16.21 -13.80 14.49
N ILE A 213 -15.13 -13.94 15.26
CA ILE A 213 -13.96 -14.74 14.87
C ILE A 213 -14.00 -16.11 15.57
N PRO A 214 -14.06 -17.23 14.82
CA PRO A 214 -14.00 -18.57 15.39
C PRO A 214 -12.70 -18.87 16.16
N SER A 215 -12.81 -19.68 17.22
CA SER A 215 -11.63 -20.21 17.89
C SER A 215 -10.75 -21.04 16.94
N GLY A 216 -9.43 -20.93 17.10
CA GLY A 216 -8.41 -21.56 16.27
C GLY A 216 -8.01 -20.74 15.04
N MET A 217 -8.57 -19.54 14.86
CA MET A 217 -8.13 -18.62 13.81
C MET A 217 -7.04 -17.67 14.29
N ARG A 218 -6.12 -17.36 13.38
CA ARG A 218 -5.16 -16.27 13.49
C ARG A 218 -5.56 -15.16 12.53
N ILE A 219 -5.41 -13.92 12.99
CA ILE A 219 -5.63 -12.72 12.18
C ILE A 219 -4.48 -11.73 12.38
N GLU A 220 -4.20 -10.96 11.33
CA GLU A 220 -3.32 -9.81 11.40
C GLU A 220 -4.10 -8.55 11.81
N VAL A 221 -3.50 -7.76 12.71
CA VAL A 221 -4.04 -6.49 13.20
C VAL A 221 -2.98 -5.41 13.05
N ASN A 222 -3.23 -4.46 12.15
CA ASN A 222 -2.35 -3.33 11.89
C ASN A 222 -2.76 -2.13 12.77
N LEU A 223 -2.08 -1.96 13.90
CA LEU A 223 -2.33 -0.83 14.81
C LEU A 223 -1.80 0.51 14.26
N GLY A 224 -0.95 0.47 13.23
CA GLY A 224 -0.42 1.67 12.56
C GLY A 224 -1.43 2.38 11.66
N LEU A 225 -2.50 1.69 11.22
CA LEU A 225 -3.51 2.28 10.32
C LEU A 225 -4.16 3.53 10.90
N LYS A 226 -4.42 3.56 12.21
CA LYS A 226 -5.04 4.71 12.86
C LYS A 226 -4.18 5.96 12.72
N GLN A 227 -2.90 5.86 13.06
CA GLN A 227 -1.97 6.98 12.98
C GLN A 227 -1.76 7.41 11.52
N ALA A 228 -1.66 6.46 10.60
CA ALA A 228 -1.55 6.75 9.17
C ALA A 228 -2.78 7.51 8.65
N ALA A 229 -4.00 7.08 9.00
CA ALA A 229 -5.23 7.75 8.60
C ALA A 229 -5.32 9.17 9.17
N GLU A 230 -4.94 9.37 10.44
CA GLU A 230 -4.89 10.69 11.07
C GLU A 230 -3.92 11.64 10.33
N GLN A 231 -2.75 11.14 9.93
CA GLN A 231 -1.76 11.94 9.19
C GLN A 231 -2.19 12.21 7.75
N VAL A 232 -2.76 11.23 7.04
CA VAL A 232 -3.36 11.43 5.69
C VAL A 232 -4.48 12.45 5.77
N GLY A 233 -5.36 12.33 6.76
CA GLY A 233 -6.44 13.27 7.01
C GLY A 233 -5.93 14.67 7.31
N ARG A 234 -4.83 14.82 8.06
CA ARG A 234 -4.21 16.13 8.30
C ARG A 234 -3.57 16.73 7.05
N LEU A 235 -2.90 15.90 6.25
CA LEU A 235 -2.24 16.31 5.01
C LEU A 235 -3.23 16.78 3.95
N LEU A 236 -4.39 16.11 3.82
CA LEU A 236 -5.42 16.48 2.84
C LEU A 236 -6.30 17.62 3.37
N ALA A 237 -6.15 18.80 2.78
CA ALA A 237 -7.07 19.91 3.01
C ALA A 237 -8.36 19.74 2.19
N LYS A 238 -8.21 19.40 0.90
CA LYS A 238 -9.33 19.21 -0.04
C LYS A 238 -8.97 18.24 -1.16
N GLY A 239 -9.89 17.35 -1.54
CA GLY A 239 -9.71 16.44 -2.67
C GLY A 239 -9.90 14.99 -2.26
N TYR A 240 -9.05 14.10 -2.79
CA TYR A 240 -9.25 12.65 -2.67
C TYR A 240 -8.02 11.90 -2.16
N VAL A 241 -8.27 10.76 -1.53
CA VAL A 241 -7.28 9.72 -1.23
C VAL A 241 -7.65 8.50 -2.05
N VAL A 242 -6.69 7.97 -2.82
CA VAL A 242 -6.83 6.74 -3.60
C VAL A 242 -5.84 5.72 -3.04
N THR A 243 -6.35 4.68 -2.41
CA THR A 243 -5.56 3.60 -1.82
C THR A 243 -5.77 2.33 -2.63
N ILE A 244 -4.68 1.78 -3.17
CA ILE A 244 -4.67 0.55 -3.97
C ILE A 244 -3.80 -0.46 -3.25
N ASP A 245 -4.40 -1.53 -2.74
CA ASP A 245 -3.65 -2.51 -1.94
C ASP A 245 -4.28 -3.91 -1.92
N TYR A 246 -3.53 -4.91 -1.48
CA TYR A 246 -4.03 -6.24 -1.20
C TYR A 246 -4.86 -6.20 0.07
N GLY A 247 -6.11 -6.65 0.01
CA GLY A 247 -6.96 -6.56 1.17
C GLY A 247 -8.40 -6.85 0.84
N ASP A 248 -9.22 -6.79 1.87
CA ASP A 248 -10.65 -7.01 1.78
C ASP A 248 -11.37 -6.24 2.89
N ARG A 249 -12.71 -6.20 2.84
CA ARG A 249 -13.51 -5.82 4.00
C ARG A 249 -13.34 -6.88 5.09
N GLN A 250 -13.49 -6.46 6.34
CA GLN A 250 -13.29 -7.30 7.50
C GLN A 250 -14.01 -8.67 7.41
N GLU A 251 -15.24 -8.67 6.90
CA GLU A 251 -16.10 -9.85 6.71
C GLU A 251 -15.43 -10.92 5.83
N GLU A 252 -14.84 -10.48 4.73
CA GLU A 252 -14.16 -11.32 3.73
C GLU A 252 -12.73 -11.64 4.15
N LEU A 253 -12.04 -10.66 4.76
CA LEU A 253 -10.67 -10.77 5.24
C LEU A 253 -10.54 -11.80 6.37
N TYR A 254 -11.49 -11.81 7.29
CA TYR A 254 -11.50 -12.73 8.44
C TYR A 254 -12.46 -13.90 8.25
N HIS A 255 -12.81 -14.21 7.00
CA HIS A 255 -13.64 -15.36 6.68
C HIS A 255 -13.01 -16.68 7.19
N PRO A 256 -13.78 -17.65 7.73
CA PRO A 256 -13.26 -18.88 8.33
C PRO A 256 -12.39 -19.79 7.45
N SER A 257 -12.35 -19.56 6.13
CA SER A 257 -11.42 -20.23 5.22
C SER A 257 -9.98 -19.75 5.39
N ARG A 258 -9.76 -18.53 5.90
CA ARG A 258 -8.44 -17.90 6.13
C ARG A 258 -7.94 -18.15 7.56
N LYS A 259 -7.95 -19.41 8.00
CA LYS A 259 -7.64 -19.77 9.41
C LYS A 259 -6.26 -19.32 9.90
N LYS A 260 -5.28 -19.23 8.99
CA LYS A 260 -3.90 -18.84 9.30
C LYS A 260 -3.62 -17.36 9.04
N GLY A 261 -4.64 -16.57 8.72
CA GLY A 261 -4.47 -15.18 8.30
C GLY A 261 -4.02 -15.06 6.84
N THR A 262 -3.30 -13.99 6.56
CA THR A 262 -2.93 -13.52 5.22
C THR A 262 -1.46 -13.18 5.05
N LEU A 263 -0.65 -13.34 6.11
CA LEU A 263 0.78 -13.09 6.06
C LEU A 263 1.45 -13.84 4.90
N MET A 264 2.21 -13.13 4.09
CA MET A 264 2.96 -13.68 2.97
C MET A 264 4.35 -13.08 2.92
N CYS A 265 5.33 -13.86 2.49
CA CYS A 265 6.70 -13.43 2.29
C CYS A 265 7.09 -13.64 0.84
N TYR A 266 7.90 -12.72 0.30
CA TYR A 266 8.37 -12.76 -1.07
C TYR A 266 9.89 -12.68 -1.14
N TYR A 267 10.50 -13.66 -1.79
CA TYR A 267 11.94 -13.71 -2.02
C TYR A 267 12.22 -14.28 -3.42
N ARG A 268 12.88 -13.51 -4.29
CA ARG A 268 13.27 -13.89 -5.66
C ARG A 268 12.13 -14.52 -6.47
N HIS A 269 10.97 -13.85 -6.52
CA HIS A 269 9.73 -14.28 -7.20
C HIS A 269 9.07 -15.55 -6.62
N GLN A 270 9.45 -15.95 -5.40
CA GLN A 270 8.82 -17.06 -4.69
C GLN A 270 8.02 -16.53 -3.50
N ALA A 271 6.79 -17.02 -3.36
CA ALA A 271 5.89 -16.67 -2.27
C ALA A 271 5.83 -17.84 -1.25
N HIS A 272 5.93 -17.54 0.04
CA HIS A 272 5.77 -18.50 1.13
C HIS A 272 5.29 -17.83 2.42
N ASP A 273 4.88 -18.62 3.41
CA ASP A 273 4.27 -18.13 4.67
C ASP A 273 5.23 -18.07 5.87
N ASN A 274 6.53 -18.33 5.66
CA ASN A 274 7.53 -18.32 6.74
C ASN A 274 8.31 -16.97 6.81
N PRO A 275 8.05 -16.10 7.82
CA PRO A 275 8.75 -14.82 7.99
C PRO A 275 10.11 -14.94 8.69
N TYR A 276 10.46 -16.14 9.19
CA TYR A 276 11.65 -16.37 10.00
C TYR A 276 12.86 -16.85 9.19
N ILE A 277 12.70 -17.00 7.87
CA ILE A 277 13.79 -17.27 6.92
C ILE A 277 14.16 -15.98 6.19
N ASN A 278 15.41 -15.89 5.71
CA ASN A 278 15.93 -14.73 4.96
C ASN A 278 15.61 -13.37 5.61
N VAL A 279 15.65 -13.28 6.93
CA VAL A 279 15.27 -12.07 7.67
C VAL A 279 16.12 -10.88 7.20
N GLY A 280 15.48 -9.77 6.82
CA GLY A 280 16.13 -8.60 6.22
C GLY A 280 16.39 -8.69 4.72
N GLU A 281 16.22 -9.86 4.12
CA GLU A 281 16.45 -10.11 2.69
C GLU A 281 15.17 -10.46 1.91
N GLN A 282 14.05 -10.70 2.60
CA GLN A 282 12.76 -10.96 1.97
C GLN A 282 11.73 -9.92 2.40
N ASP A 283 10.73 -9.70 1.54
CA ASP A 283 9.56 -8.91 1.92
C ASP A 283 8.61 -9.72 2.80
N ILE A 284 7.86 -9.04 3.66
CA ILE A 284 6.82 -9.58 4.52
C ILE A 284 5.63 -8.65 4.38
N THR A 285 4.48 -9.18 3.98
CA THR A 285 3.25 -8.39 3.81
C THR A 285 2.06 -9.08 4.47
N ALA A 286 1.04 -8.27 4.80
CA ALA A 286 -0.25 -8.75 5.27
C ALA A 286 -1.37 -8.03 4.53
N HIS A 287 -2.50 -8.69 4.30
CA HIS A 287 -3.63 -8.06 3.63
C HIS A 287 -4.21 -6.92 4.51
N VAL A 288 -4.56 -5.82 3.86
CA VAL A 288 -5.15 -4.63 4.46
C VAL A 288 -6.61 -4.90 4.85
N ASN A 289 -6.94 -4.55 6.09
CA ASN A 289 -8.33 -4.45 6.54
C ASN A 289 -8.92 -3.10 6.09
N PHE A 290 -9.59 -3.09 4.93
CA PHE A 290 -10.20 -1.88 4.38
C PHE A 290 -11.38 -1.36 5.20
N SER A 291 -12.02 -2.19 6.04
CA SER A 291 -13.01 -1.71 7.00
C SER A 291 -12.37 -0.86 8.11
N ALA A 292 -11.20 -1.29 8.61
CA ALA A 292 -10.44 -0.50 9.57
C ALA A 292 -9.90 0.79 8.93
N TRP A 293 -9.35 0.72 7.72
CA TRP A 293 -8.88 1.89 6.97
C TRP A 293 -9.99 2.93 6.75
N SER A 294 -11.18 2.48 6.33
CA SER A 294 -12.35 3.34 6.16
C SER A 294 -12.76 4.02 7.46
N ARG A 295 -12.95 3.24 8.54
CA ARG A 295 -13.35 3.76 9.87
C ARG A 295 -12.35 4.77 10.44
N TYR A 296 -11.03 4.50 10.34
CA TYR A 296 -10.03 5.45 10.81
C TYR A 296 -9.94 6.69 9.92
N GLY A 297 -10.17 6.54 8.61
CA GLY A 297 -10.31 7.67 7.70
C GLY A 297 -11.50 8.56 8.07
N GLU A 298 -12.65 7.98 8.36
CA GLU A 298 -13.85 8.71 8.85
C GLU A 298 -13.55 9.50 10.12
N ALA A 299 -12.87 8.89 11.09
CA ALA A 299 -12.43 9.57 12.30
C ALA A 299 -11.45 10.72 12.02
N ALA A 300 -10.69 10.66 10.92
CA ALA A 300 -9.78 11.71 10.45
C ALA A 300 -10.44 12.74 9.50
N GLY A 301 -11.76 12.65 9.29
CA GLY A 301 -12.54 13.53 8.43
C GLY A 301 -12.48 13.20 6.93
N LEU A 302 -12.07 11.98 6.57
CA LEU A 302 -12.18 11.44 5.22
C LEU A 302 -13.50 10.69 5.07
N GLN A 303 -14.20 10.88 3.96
CA GLN A 303 -15.43 10.14 3.67
C GLN A 303 -15.16 9.12 2.57
N GLU A 304 -15.49 7.86 2.79
CA GLU A 304 -15.44 6.84 1.73
C GLU A 304 -16.50 7.12 0.65
N VAL A 305 -16.07 7.14 -0.62
CA VAL A 305 -16.97 7.36 -1.78
C VAL A 305 -16.97 6.21 -2.77
N ALA A 306 -15.94 5.36 -2.74
CA ALA A 306 -15.91 4.14 -3.53
C ALA A 306 -15.01 3.08 -2.89
N TYR A 307 -15.42 1.82 -3.05
CA TYR A 307 -14.62 0.65 -2.73
C TYR A 307 -14.94 -0.45 -3.74
N MET A 308 -13.91 -0.92 -4.46
CA MET A 308 -14.08 -1.92 -5.51
C MET A 308 -12.79 -2.68 -5.79
N ARG A 309 -12.86 -3.70 -6.64
CA ARG A 309 -11.68 -4.41 -7.14
C ARG A 309 -10.89 -3.56 -8.13
N GLN A 310 -9.58 -3.78 -8.20
CA GLN A 310 -8.70 -3.08 -9.14
C GLN A 310 -9.12 -3.27 -10.60
N ASP A 311 -9.47 -4.49 -11.01
CA ASP A 311 -9.92 -4.74 -12.38
C ASP A 311 -11.13 -3.86 -12.75
N LYS A 312 -12.15 -3.82 -11.89
CA LYS A 312 -13.33 -2.97 -12.09
C LYS A 312 -12.95 -1.49 -12.17
N PHE A 313 -12.14 -1.01 -11.22
CA PHE A 313 -11.70 0.38 -11.18
C PHE A 313 -10.96 0.77 -12.46
N LEU A 314 -9.98 -0.04 -12.89
CA LEU A 314 -9.21 0.25 -14.10
C LEU A 314 -10.06 0.19 -15.37
N LEU A 315 -11.00 -0.76 -15.46
CA LEU A 315 -11.95 -0.83 -16.57
C LEU A 315 -12.83 0.42 -16.64
N GLN A 316 -13.36 0.87 -15.50
CA GLN A 316 -14.17 2.09 -15.39
C GLN A 316 -13.35 3.36 -15.71
N CYS A 317 -12.07 3.38 -15.37
CA CYS A 317 -11.13 4.44 -15.76
C CYS A 317 -10.68 4.36 -17.24
N GLY A 318 -11.24 3.45 -18.03
CA GLY A 318 -10.99 3.37 -19.48
C GLY A 318 -9.69 2.65 -19.87
N LEU A 319 -9.17 1.75 -19.04
CA LEU A 319 -7.94 0.99 -19.34
C LEU A 319 -8.00 0.28 -20.71
N LEU A 320 -9.15 -0.25 -21.12
CA LEU A 320 -9.26 -0.95 -22.42
C LEU A 320 -9.11 0.00 -23.62
N HIS A 321 -9.46 1.28 -23.48
CA HIS A 321 -9.26 2.28 -24.54
C HIS A 321 -7.79 2.56 -24.81
N LYS A 322 -6.91 2.15 -23.90
CA LYS A 322 -5.46 2.26 -24.03
C LYS A 322 -4.85 1.08 -24.80
N ALA A 323 -5.62 0.05 -25.16
CA ALA A 323 -5.13 -1.02 -26.01
C ALA A 323 -4.80 -0.48 -27.41
N VAL A 324 -3.70 -0.97 -27.99
CA VAL A 324 -3.23 -0.51 -29.30
C VAL A 324 -3.48 -1.61 -30.31
N ALA A 325 -4.15 -1.25 -31.42
CA ALA A 325 -4.30 -2.15 -32.55
C ALA A 325 -2.91 -2.46 -33.15
N HIS A 326 -2.63 -3.74 -33.37
CA HIS A 326 -1.38 -4.17 -34.01
C HIS A 326 -1.66 -5.15 -35.14
N GLN A 327 -0.82 -5.14 -36.15
CA GLN A 327 -0.75 -6.19 -37.18
C GLN A 327 0.56 -6.99 -37.08
N ASP A 328 1.31 -6.75 -36.01
CA ASP A 328 2.61 -7.36 -35.76
C ASP A 328 2.46 -8.84 -35.45
N THR A 329 3.28 -9.67 -36.08
CA THR A 329 3.29 -11.12 -35.90
C THR A 329 4.35 -11.59 -34.91
N ASP A 330 5.26 -10.72 -34.46
CA ASP A 330 6.28 -11.03 -33.46
C ASP A 330 5.81 -10.68 -32.03
N PRO A 331 5.48 -11.70 -31.20
CA PRO A 331 4.98 -11.50 -29.86
C PRO A 331 6.01 -10.99 -28.84
N PHE A 332 7.31 -11.01 -29.15
CA PHE A 332 8.36 -10.74 -28.16
C PHE A 332 8.96 -9.34 -28.27
N THR A 333 8.95 -8.72 -29.45
CA THR A 333 9.52 -7.39 -29.69
C THR A 333 8.49 -6.27 -29.81
N SER A 334 7.24 -6.60 -30.17
CA SER A 334 6.20 -5.60 -30.41
C SER A 334 5.82 -4.84 -29.14
N LYS A 335 6.00 -3.50 -29.16
CA LYS A 335 5.60 -2.61 -28.07
C LYS A 335 4.08 -2.66 -27.82
N ALA A 336 3.29 -2.78 -28.88
CA ALA A 336 1.84 -2.88 -28.78
C ALA A 336 1.40 -4.17 -28.08
N MET A 337 2.02 -5.32 -28.40
CA MET A 337 1.71 -6.59 -27.75
C MET A 337 2.08 -6.60 -26.27
N LYS A 338 3.26 -6.05 -25.91
CA LYS A 338 3.67 -5.90 -24.50
C LYS A 338 2.66 -5.09 -23.70
N ARG A 339 2.18 -3.97 -24.25
CA ARG A 339 1.16 -3.12 -23.65
C ARG A 339 -0.17 -3.87 -23.50
N ASN A 340 -0.67 -4.53 -24.55
CA ASN A 340 -1.93 -5.26 -24.49
C ASN A 340 -1.87 -6.44 -23.50
N ARG A 341 -0.73 -7.14 -23.41
CA ARG A 341 -0.52 -8.18 -22.39
C ARG A 341 -0.53 -7.61 -20.98
N ALA A 342 0.10 -6.46 -20.76
CA ALA A 342 0.06 -5.78 -19.47
C ALA A 342 -1.36 -5.38 -19.07
N ILE A 343 -2.17 -4.86 -20.01
CA ILE A 343 -3.59 -4.57 -19.78
C ILE A 343 -4.32 -5.82 -19.30
N LEU A 344 -4.13 -6.97 -19.97
CA LEU A 344 -4.76 -8.23 -19.57
C LEU A 344 -4.31 -8.70 -18.19
N GLN A 345 -3.02 -8.55 -17.85
CA GLN A 345 -2.50 -8.90 -16.52
C GLN A 345 -3.08 -8.03 -15.40
N LEU A 346 -3.27 -6.73 -15.66
CA LEU A 346 -3.82 -5.78 -14.69
C LEU A 346 -5.29 -6.02 -14.37
N ILE A 347 -6.04 -6.65 -15.29
CA ILE A 347 -7.47 -6.97 -15.11
C ILE A 347 -7.74 -8.46 -14.89
N ASP A 348 -6.69 -9.30 -14.87
CA ASP A 348 -6.85 -10.74 -14.66
C ASP A 348 -7.45 -11.01 -13.26
N PRO A 349 -8.66 -11.59 -13.17
CA PRO A 349 -9.28 -11.92 -11.89
C PRO A 349 -8.46 -12.90 -11.04
N ALA A 350 -7.63 -13.75 -11.65
CA ALA A 350 -6.78 -14.69 -10.93
C ALA A 350 -5.43 -14.07 -10.50
N GLY A 351 -5.05 -12.96 -11.13
CA GLY A 351 -3.81 -12.22 -10.92
C GLY A 351 -4.03 -10.91 -10.17
N LEU A 352 -3.40 -9.84 -10.67
CA LEU A 352 -3.41 -8.51 -10.05
C LEU A 352 -4.82 -7.89 -10.03
N GLY A 353 -5.64 -8.15 -11.04
CA GLY A 353 -6.96 -7.55 -11.17
C GLY A 353 -7.94 -7.95 -10.06
N GLY A 354 -7.89 -9.20 -9.60
CA GLY A 354 -8.84 -9.71 -8.60
C GLY A 354 -8.37 -9.66 -7.14
N ARG A 355 -7.05 -9.53 -6.89
CA ARG A 355 -6.49 -9.54 -5.53
C ARG A 355 -6.45 -8.17 -4.88
N PHE A 356 -6.35 -7.12 -5.69
CA PHE A 356 -6.28 -5.75 -5.21
C PHE A 356 -7.65 -5.14 -5.01
N ARG A 357 -7.72 -4.21 -4.07
CA ARG A 357 -8.85 -3.32 -3.86
C ARG A 357 -8.41 -1.89 -4.07
N VAL A 358 -9.34 -1.08 -4.55
CA VAL A 358 -9.21 0.36 -4.68
C VAL A 358 -10.26 0.97 -3.77
N MET A 359 -9.80 1.72 -2.77
CA MET A 359 -10.65 2.57 -1.94
C MET A 359 -10.40 4.02 -2.30
N VAL A 360 -11.47 4.76 -2.54
CA VAL A 360 -11.43 6.21 -2.76
C VAL A 360 -12.17 6.89 -1.63
N GLN A 361 -11.48 7.82 -0.97
CA GLN A 361 -12.04 8.68 0.07
C GLN A 361 -11.92 10.14 -0.36
N GLN A 362 -12.77 11.00 0.19
CA GLN A 362 -12.80 12.42 -0.14
C GLN A 362 -12.78 13.30 1.13
N LYS A 363 -12.32 14.54 0.99
CA LYS A 363 -12.38 15.55 2.05
C LYS A 363 -12.50 16.96 1.48
N GLY A 364 -13.24 17.83 2.18
CA GLY A 364 -13.35 19.24 1.80
C GLY A 364 -14.07 19.50 0.47
N ILE A 365 -14.86 18.55 -0.02
CA ILE A 365 -15.66 18.67 -1.25
C ILE A 365 -17.12 18.84 -0.85
N GLU A 366 -17.72 19.96 -1.30
CA GLU A 366 -19.11 20.32 -1.02
C GLU A 366 -20.09 19.30 -1.64
N PRO A 367 -21.08 18.78 -0.87
CA PRO A 367 -22.05 17.78 -1.36
C PRO A 367 -22.86 18.21 -2.58
N ASN A 368 -23.02 19.52 -2.79
CA ASN A 368 -23.78 20.10 -3.89
C ASN A 368 -22.92 20.54 -5.08
N ALA A 369 -21.58 20.41 -5.02
CA ALA A 369 -20.69 21.02 -6.01
C ALA A 369 -20.32 20.11 -7.20
N ALA A 370 -20.44 18.78 -7.08
CA ALA A 370 -20.31 17.88 -8.24
C ALA A 370 -20.86 16.48 -7.92
N ALA A 371 -21.53 15.87 -8.90
CA ALA A 371 -21.74 14.42 -8.87
C ALA A 371 -20.37 13.72 -8.82
N LEU A 372 -20.26 12.62 -8.08
CA LEU A 372 -19.05 11.78 -8.12
C LEU A 372 -18.72 11.43 -9.57
N PRO A 373 -17.42 11.32 -9.93
CA PRO A 373 -17.03 10.87 -11.26
C PRO A 373 -17.74 9.56 -11.62
N ALA A 374 -18.16 9.42 -12.87
CA ALA A 374 -18.95 8.26 -13.30
C ALA A 374 -18.20 6.94 -13.06
N PHE A 375 -16.87 6.96 -13.15
CA PHE A 375 -16.03 5.78 -12.91
C PHE A 375 -15.94 5.35 -11.44
N LEU A 376 -16.39 6.18 -10.49
CA LEU A 376 -16.51 5.81 -9.08
C LEU A 376 -17.89 5.26 -8.71
N SER A 377 -18.85 5.31 -9.64
CA SER A 377 -20.17 4.74 -9.41
C SER A 377 -20.11 3.20 -9.51
N PRO A 378 -20.69 2.45 -8.56
CA PRO A 378 -20.62 0.98 -8.49
C PRO A 378 -21.12 0.22 -9.71
#